data_AF-A0A3L7Y249-F1
#
_entry.id   AF-A0A3L7Y249-F1
#
_cell.length_a   1.000
_cell.length_b   1.000
_cell.length_c   1.000
_cell.angle_alpha   90.00
_cell.angle_beta   90.00
_cell.angle_gamma   90.00
#
_symmetry.space_group_name_H-M   'P 1'
#
loop_
_entity.id
_entity.type
_entity.pdbx_description
1 polymer ?
#
loop_
_entity_poly.entity_id
_entity_poly.type
_entity_poly.pdbx_seq_one_letter_code
_entity_poly.pdbx_strand_id
1 'polypeptide(L)'
;MIDPLGPMQGNLRLVTFMTDFGLRDPSAGVLSGVVLAMTPDARTLDLTHAIPPYDVEAGAEALVESLVHLPVGAHVAVVDPGVGTQRRPIAIRCVRGDILIGPDNGLLLPAAKALGGIAAVVVLDDERWWGPSRSHTFHGRDLFAPVAAHVASGVPFGDLGSPLDASLLVPAAALPIEAKAGELHTVVRIVDGFGTLVLAGDRSDITTALGALEPGQPLRITVGDQKIETVWANRFGDVAEHDPLCYIDSAGRLALAVNRGSAAQRYGATRRTPVVITRA
;
A
#
# COMPACT_ATOMS: atom_id res chain seq x y z
N MET A 1 24.50 -19.05 3.43
CA MET A 1 23.11 -18.58 3.49
C MET A 1 23.09 -17.47 4.54
N ILE A 2 22.56 -16.28 4.24
CA ILE A 2 22.47 -15.20 5.23
C ILE A 2 21.38 -15.58 6.22
N ASP A 3 21.67 -15.53 7.52
CA ASP A 3 20.67 -15.75 8.56
C ASP A 3 19.62 -14.62 8.52
N PRO A 4 18.35 -14.91 8.20
CA PRO A 4 17.32 -13.89 8.08
C PRO A 4 16.89 -13.31 9.44
N LEU A 5 17.21 -13.98 10.56
CA LEU A 5 17.05 -13.43 11.92
C LEU A 5 18.31 -12.72 12.41
N GLY A 6 19.43 -12.92 11.72
CA GLY A 6 20.73 -12.34 12.04
C GLY A 6 20.84 -10.84 11.73
N PRO A 7 22.06 -10.28 11.78
CA PRO A 7 22.29 -8.85 11.67
C PRO A 7 21.78 -8.25 10.34
N MET A 8 21.44 -6.97 10.37
CA MET A 8 21.02 -6.21 9.18
C MET A 8 22.24 -5.70 8.42
N GLN A 9 22.15 -5.64 7.09
CA GLN A 9 23.23 -5.10 6.26
C GLN A 9 23.16 -3.56 6.23
N GLY A 10 24.06 -2.92 6.98
CA GLY A 10 24.14 -1.46 7.09
C GLY A 10 23.15 -0.86 8.09
N ASN A 11 23.37 0.41 8.48
CA ASN A 11 22.41 1.13 9.32
C ASN A 11 21.23 1.57 8.44
N LEU A 12 20.03 1.06 8.74
CA LEU A 12 18.77 1.51 8.15
C LEU A 12 18.39 2.89 8.69
N ARG A 13 19.14 3.92 8.28
CA ARG A 13 18.94 5.29 8.78
C ARG A 13 17.63 5.89 8.31
N LEU A 14 17.04 5.39 7.23
CA LEU A 14 15.72 5.84 6.78
C LEU A 14 14.63 5.15 7.60
N VAL A 15 13.81 5.95 8.28
CA VAL A 15 12.55 5.51 8.90
C VAL A 15 11.41 6.21 8.20
N THR A 16 10.47 5.46 7.62
CA THR A 16 9.30 6.05 6.95
C THR A 16 8.01 5.82 7.72
N PHE A 17 7.05 6.72 7.56
CA PHE A 17 5.72 6.59 8.17
C PHE A 17 4.60 6.66 7.12
N MET A 18 3.65 5.73 7.22
CA MET A 18 2.38 5.75 6.48
C MET A 18 1.24 5.47 7.46
N THR A 19 0.23 6.34 7.54
CA THR A 19 -0.88 6.13 8.48
C THR A 19 -2.22 6.67 7.98
N ASP A 20 -3.29 6.38 8.71
CA ASP A 20 -4.61 7.03 8.58
C ASP A 20 -4.88 8.14 9.63
N PHE A 21 -3.86 8.60 10.36
CA PHE A 21 -4.01 9.59 11.43
C PHE A 21 -4.39 11.01 10.97
N GLY A 22 -4.22 11.32 9.69
CA GLY A 22 -4.36 12.67 9.16
C GLY A 22 -3.28 13.63 9.64
N LEU A 23 -3.41 14.89 9.24
CA LEU A 23 -2.51 15.99 9.60
C LEU A 23 -3.18 17.04 10.51
N ARG A 24 -4.43 16.81 10.91
CA ARG A 24 -5.17 17.75 11.79
C ARG A 24 -4.65 17.68 13.22
N ASP A 25 -4.38 16.48 13.69
CA ASP A 25 -4.01 16.17 15.07
C ASP A 25 -2.50 15.80 15.12
N PRO A 26 -1.81 15.93 16.27
CA PRO A 26 -0.35 15.80 16.33
C PRO A 26 0.15 14.36 16.19
N SER A 27 -0.74 13.37 16.14
CA SER A 27 -0.42 11.94 16.19
C SER A 27 0.62 11.50 15.16
N ALA A 28 0.52 12.00 13.92
CA ALA A 28 1.50 11.72 12.87
C ALA A 28 2.91 12.24 13.22
N GLY A 29 3.03 13.53 13.56
CA GLY A 29 4.30 14.17 13.88
C GLY A 29 4.98 13.60 15.13
N VAL A 30 4.20 13.10 16.09
CA VAL A 30 4.72 12.42 17.28
C VAL A 30 5.53 11.17 16.93
N LEU A 31 5.18 10.44 15.87
CA LEU A 31 5.93 9.24 15.47
C LEU A 31 7.37 9.58 15.10
N SER A 32 7.56 10.60 14.25
CA SER A 32 8.88 11.13 13.90
C SER A 32 9.61 11.63 15.14
N GLY A 33 8.92 12.37 16.02
CA GLY A 33 9.50 12.87 17.27
C GLY A 33 10.05 11.76 18.19
N VAL A 34 9.32 10.64 18.32
CA VAL A 34 9.77 9.47 19.09
C VAL A 34 11.05 8.88 18.49
N VAL A 35 11.09 8.68 17.17
CA VAL A 35 12.26 8.13 16.49
C VAL A 35 13.47 9.05 16.64
N LEU A 36 13.30 10.35 16.42
CA LEU A 36 14.40 11.32 16.52
C LEU A 36 14.92 11.49 17.95
N ALA A 37 14.06 11.32 18.97
CA ALA A 37 14.49 11.36 20.36
C ALA A 37 15.35 10.14 20.75
N MET A 38 15.04 8.97 20.20
CA MET A 38 15.76 7.71 20.49
C MET A 38 16.99 7.53 19.60
N THR A 39 16.91 7.95 18.34
CA THR A 39 17.93 7.77 17.31
C THR A 39 18.12 9.08 16.54
N PRO A 40 18.87 10.06 17.08
CA PRO A 40 19.01 11.40 16.47
C PRO A 40 19.60 11.41 15.05
N ASP A 41 20.37 10.38 14.69
CA ASP A 41 20.97 10.23 13.35
C ASP A 41 20.01 9.59 12.32
N ALA A 42 18.79 9.21 12.73
CA ALA A 42 17.77 8.70 11.82
C ALA A 42 17.22 9.82 10.93
N ARG A 43 16.83 9.44 9.71
CA ARG A 43 16.12 10.28 8.76
C ARG A 43 14.68 9.83 8.71
N THR A 44 13.76 10.64 9.22
CA THR A 44 12.33 10.36 9.15
C THR A 44 11.74 10.90 7.86
N LEU A 45 10.87 10.12 7.21
CA LEU A 45 10.15 10.52 6.00
C LEU A 45 8.68 10.08 6.07
N ASP A 46 7.77 11.05 6.04
CA ASP A 46 6.34 10.75 5.96
C ASP A 46 5.96 10.45 4.51
N LEU A 47 5.47 9.24 4.24
CA LEU A 47 4.96 8.86 2.91
C LEU A 47 3.61 9.52 2.67
N THR A 48 2.70 9.33 3.63
CA THR A 48 1.40 9.98 3.70
C THR A 48 0.72 9.63 5.03
N HIS A 49 -0.02 10.58 5.57
CA HIS A 49 -0.93 10.34 6.70
C HIS A 49 -2.39 10.48 6.29
N ALA A 50 -2.65 10.56 4.97
CA ALA A 50 -3.96 10.84 4.40
C ALA A 50 -4.68 9.57 3.90
N ILE A 51 -4.27 8.39 4.38
CA ILE A 51 -5.05 7.18 4.11
C ILE A 51 -6.44 7.35 4.71
N PRO A 52 -7.52 6.98 3.99
CA PRO A 52 -8.85 7.02 4.56
C PRO A 52 -8.91 6.23 5.87
N PRO A 53 -9.56 6.77 6.92
CA PRO A 53 -9.65 6.11 8.22
C PRO A 53 -10.10 4.66 8.08
N TYR A 54 -9.35 3.75 8.71
CA TYR A 54 -9.62 2.31 8.77
C TYR A 54 -9.47 1.54 7.44
N ASP A 55 -9.09 2.18 6.34
CA ASP A 55 -8.96 1.53 5.03
C ASP A 55 -7.59 0.85 4.85
N VAL A 56 -7.47 -0.35 5.45
CA VAL A 56 -6.25 -1.18 5.41
C VAL A 56 -5.77 -1.44 3.99
N GLU A 57 -6.71 -1.64 3.06
CA GLU A 57 -6.38 -1.95 1.67
C GLU A 57 -5.80 -0.72 0.97
N ALA A 58 -6.38 0.48 1.16
CA ALA A 58 -5.81 1.72 0.64
C ALA A 58 -4.39 1.99 1.19
N GLY A 59 -4.17 1.72 2.49
CA GLY A 59 -2.84 1.79 3.08
C GLY A 59 -1.85 0.81 2.45
N ALA A 60 -2.27 -0.43 2.21
CA ALA A 60 -1.40 -1.45 1.63
C ALA A 60 -0.94 -1.07 0.22
N GLU A 61 -1.83 -0.48 -0.58
CA GLU A 61 -1.50 0.03 -1.91
C GLU A 61 -0.53 1.22 -1.86
N ALA A 62 -0.75 2.17 -0.95
CA ALA A 62 0.14 3.31 -0.78
C ALA A 62 1.56 2.88 -0.41
N LEU A 63 1.71 1.79 0.36
CA LEU A 63 3.02 1.20 0.64
C LEU A 63 3.67 0.60 -0.60
N VAL A 64 2.92 -0.16 -1.41
CA VAL A 64 3.45 -0.73 -2.66
C VAL A 64 3.93 0.37 -3.59
N GLU A 65 3.10 1.40 -3.81
CA GLU A 65 3.41 2.53 -4.70
C GLU A 65 4.63 3.33 -4.21
N SER A 66 4.79 3.47 -2.90
CA SER A 66 5.89 4.27 -2.34
C SER A 66 7.20 3.49 -2.24
N LEU A 67 7.20 2.33 -1.59
CA LEU A 67 8.42 1.69 -1.09
C LEU A 67 9.31 1.11 -2.20
N VAL A 68 8.75 0.79 -3.37
CA VAL A 68 9.53 0.29 -4.52
C VAL A 68 10.51 1.33 -5.07
N HIS A 69 10.30 2.62 -4.79
CA HIS A 69 11.14 3.73 -5.24
C HIS A 69 12.09 4.27 -4.17
N LEU A 70 11.99 3.78 -2.93
CA LEU A 70 12.78 4.25 -1.81
C LEU A 70 14.00 3.35 -1.55
N PRO A 71 15.08 3.90 -0.94
CA PRO A 71 16.17 3.07 -0.47
C PRO A 71 15.70 2.17 0.68
N VAL A 72 16.45 1.09 0.90
CA VAL A 72 16.17 0.13 1.97
C VAL A 72 16.13 0.83 3.33
N GLY A 73 15.05 0.62 4.08
CA GLY A 73 14.81 1.29 5.37
C GLY A 73 13.91 0.50 6.32
N ALA A 74 13.56 1.16 7.44
CA ALA A 74 12.52 0.71 8.35
C ALA A 74 11.22 1.50 8.05
N HIS A 75 10.12 0.80 7.82
CA HIS A 75 8.88 1.40 7.34
C HIS A 75 7.75 1.10 8.32
N VAL A 76 7.36 2.12 9.07
CA VAL A 76 6.21 2.05 9.99
C VAL A 76 4.94 2.35 9.21
N ALA A 77 3.99 1.42 9.29
CA ALA A 77 2.69 1.56 8.65
C ALA A 77 1.57 1.29 9.66
N VAL A 78 0.63 2.23 9.79
CA VAL A 78 -0.45 2.14 10.78
C VAL A 78 -1.78 2.56 10.15
N VAL A 79 -2.55 1.55 9.76
CA VAL A 79 -4.00 1.62 9.56
C VAL A 79 -4.57 0.49 10.38
N ASP A 80 -5.09 0.80 11.56
CA ASP A 80 -5.25 -0.21 12.62
C ASP A 80 -6.59 -0.09 13.36
N PRO A 81 -7.71 -0.45 12.70
CA PRO A 81 -9.02 -0.47 13.36
C PRO A 81 -9.09 -1.45 14.54
N GLY A 82 -8.15 -2.40 14.62
CA GLY A 82 -8.06 -3.40 15.70
C GLY A 82 -7.04 -3.05 16.78
N VAL A 83 -6.58 -1.80 16.88
CA VAL A 83 -5.59 -1.39 17.90
C VAL A 83 -6.05 -1.79 19.31
N GLY A 84 -5.12 -2.29 20.13
CA GLY A 84 -5.41 -2.71 21.51
C GLY A 84 -6.21 -4.02 21.64
N THR A 85 -6.49 -4.72 20.55
CA THR A 85 -7.22 -6.01 20.56
C THR A 85 -6.26 -7.22 20.41
N GLN A 86 -6.75 -8.33 19.85
CA GLN A 86 -5.98 -9.57 19.66
C GLN A 86 -5.02 -9.53 18.45
N ARG A 87 -5.07 -8.50 17.60
CA ARG A 87 -4.19 -8.40 16.42
C ARG A 87 -2.72 -8.27 16.82
N ARG A 88 -1.85 -9.10 16.24
CA ARG A 88 -0.42 -9.12 16.55
C ARG A 88 0.26 -7.83 16.06
N PRO A 89 1.11 -7.16 16.86
CA PRO A 89 2.10 -6.23 16.33
C PRO A 89 3.25 -7.05 15.73
N ILE A 90 3.64 -6.76 14.50
CA ILE A 90 4.65 -7.55 13.80
C ILE A 90 5.71 -6.66 13.14
N ALA A 91 6.88 -7.26 12.90
CA ALA A 91 7.83 -6.77 11.92
C ALA A 91 8.13 -7.85 10.88
N ILE A 92 8.30 -7.43 9.63
CA ILE A 92 8.64 -8.29 8.49
C ILE A 92 9.97 -7.82 7.92
N ARG A 93 10.95 -8.72 7.86
CA ARG A 93 12.17 -8.50 7.08
C ARG A 93 11.92 -8.96 5.64
N CYS A 94 12.05 -8.04 4.70
CA CYS A 94 11.92 -8.31 3.28
C CYS A 94 13.24 -8.85 2.72
N VAL A 95 13.18 -9.62 1.63
CA VAL A 95 14.38 -10.13 0.93
C VAL A 95 15.26 -9.00 0.41
N ARG A 96 14.66 -7.87 -0.03
CA ARG A 96 15.42 -6.66 -0.44
C ARG A 96 16.21 -6.04 0.71
N GLY A 97 15.83 -6.31 1.96
CA GLY A 97 16.49 -5.83 3.18
C GLY A 97 15.63 -4.90 4.04
N ASP A 98 14.49 -4.45 3.52
CA ASP A 98 13.57 -3.54 4.22
C ASP A 98 12.92 -4.20 5.42
N ILE A 99 12.64 -3.41 6.46
CA ILE A 99 11.88 -3.85 7.63
C ILE A 99 10.52 -3.15 7.65
N LEU A 100 9.45 -3.90 7.46
CA LEU A 100 8.07 -3.37 7.58
C LEU A 100 7.58 -3.58 9.00
N ILE A 101 7.00 -2.56 9.63
CA ILE A 101 6.61 -2.56 11.04
C ILE A 101 5.17 -2.08 11.13
N GLY A 102 4.29 -2.86 11.77
CA GLY A 102 2.87 -2.50 11.85
C GLY A 102 1.95 -3.60 12.37
N PRO A 103 0.62 -3.42 12.22
CA PRO A 103 -0.37 -4.42 12.60
C PRO A 103 -0.40 -5.61 11.64
N ASP A 104 -0.58 -6.81 12.17
CA ASP A 104 -0.90 -8.02 11.41
C ASP A 104 -2.39 -8.06 11.05
N ASN A 105 -2.75 -7.31 10.00
CA ASN A 105 -4.13 -7.21 9.50
C ASN A 105 -4.21 -7.22 7.97
N GLY A 106 -3.15 -7.67 7.29
CA GLY A 106 -3.02 -7.65 5.83
C GLY A 106 -2.35 -6.41 5.25
N LEU A 107 -2.12 -5.35 6.04
CA LEU A 107 -1.54 -4.08 5.59
C LEU A 107 -0.16 -4.21 4.94
N LEU A 108 0.73 -4.99 5.56
CA LEU A 108 2.15 -5.03 5.20
C LEU A 108 2.48 -6.01 4.06
N LEU A 109 1.63 -7.02 3.84
CA LEU A 109 1.94 -8.15 2.97
C LEU A 109 2.13 -7.76 1.50
N PRO A 110 1.29 -6.89 0.90
CA PRO A 110 1.47 -6.46 -0.49
C PRO A 110 2.83 -5.79 -0.71
N ALA A 111 3.24 -4.92 0.23
CA ALA A 111 4.55 -4.29 0.19
C ALA A 111 5.68 -5.33 0.35
N ALA A 112 5.58 -6.26 1.32
CA ALA A 112 6.58 -7.31 1.48
C ALA A 112 6.80 -8.11 0.18
N LYS A 113 5.71 -8.44 -0.54
CA LYS A 113 5.77 -9.10 -1.85
C LYS A 113 6.48 -8.24 -2.90
N ALA A 114 6.14 -6.95 -2.99
CA ALA A 114 6.77 -6.01 -3.92
C ALA A 114 8.27 -5.80 -3.63
N LEU A 115 8.68 -5.97 -2.37
CA LEU A 115 10.06 -5.83 -1.89
C LEU A 115 10.86 -7.15 -1.91
N GLY A 116 10.50 -8.06 -2.82
CA GLY A 116 11.22 -9.32 -3.04
C GLY A 116 10.75 -10.49 -2.15
N GLY A 117 9.70 -10.31 -1.36
CA GLY A 117 9.13 -11.34 -0.50
C GLY A 117 9.62 -11.28 0.95
N ILE A 118 9.09 -12.20 1.76
CA ILE A 118 9.36 -12.28 3.20
C ILE A 118 10.58 -13.16 3.45
N ALA A 119 11.61 -12.60 4.11
CA ALA A 119 12.77 -13.34 4.59
C ALA A 119 12.54 -13.88 6.02
N ALA A 120 11.93 -13.07 6.90
CA ALA A 120 11.56 -13.48 8.26
C ALA A 120 10.46 -12.56 8.82
N VAL A 121 9.78 -13.05 9.85
CA VAL A 121 8.73 -12.33 10.58
C VAL A 121 8.94 -12.54 12.07
N VAL A 122 8.72 -11.49 12.85
CA VAL A 122 8.68 -11.55 14.32
C VAL A 122 7.42 -10.88 14.84
N VAL A 123 6.87 -11.41 15.93
CA VAL A 123 5.88 -10.73 16.77
C VAL A 123 6.64 -9.79 17.70
N LEU A 124 6.18 -8.55 17.82
CA LEU A 124 6.82 -7.53 18.66
C LEU A 124 6.31 -7.63 20.09
N ASP A 125 6.53 -8.78 20.72
CA ASP A 125 6.06 -9.15 22.07
C ASP A 125 7.09 -8.90 23.18
N ASP A 126 8.30 -8.47 22.83
CA ASP A 126 9.33 -8.08 23.79
C ASP A 126 9.24 -6.60 24.14
N GLU A 127 8.69 -6.32 25.32
CA GLU A 127 8.44 -4.96 25.82
C GLU A 127 9.72 -4.14 26.04
N ARG A 128 10.91 -4.75 26.02
CA ARG A 128 12.20 -4.03 26.10
C ARG A 128 12.40 -3.07 24.92
N TRP A 129 11.73 -3.33 23.80
CA TRP A 129 11.81 -2.51 22.59
C TRP A 129 10.66 -1.51 22.43
N TRP A 130 9.78 -1.43 23.43
CA TRP A 130 8.63 -0.54 23.41
C TRP A 130 8.99 0.82 24.05
N GLY A 131 8.16 1.83 23.80
CA GLY A 131 8.26 3.11 24.45
C GLY A 131 7.88 3.05 25.94
N PRO A 132 8.21 4.09 26.72
CA PRO A 132 7.88 4.15 28.15
C PRO A 132 6.37 4.28 28.43
N SER A 133 5.60 4.75 27.44
CA SER A 133 4.14 4.84 27.52
C SER A 133 3.49 3.56 27.00
N ARG A 134 2.44 3.08 27.68
CA ARG A 134 1.70 1.85 27.33
C ARG A 134 0.22 2.14 27.09
N SER A 135 -0.07 2.91 26.04
CA SER A 135 -1.46 3.15 25.62
C SER A 135 -2.00 1.96 24.85
N HIS A 136 -3.25 1.60 25.15
CA HIS A 136 -4.00 0.60 24.40
C HIS A 136 -4.53 1.14 23.05
N THR A 137 -4.46 2.45 22.80
CA THR A 137 -5.03 3.09 21.61
C THR A 137 -4.00 3.77 20.71
N PHE A 138 -2.71 3.73 21.08
CA PHE A 138 -1.67 4.43 20.30
C PHE A 138 -0.38 3.61 20.14
N HIS A 139 -0.52 2.37 19.67
CA HIS A 139 0.63 1.51 19.36
C HIS A 139 1.58 2.11 18.31
N GLY A 140 1.14 3.03 17.47
CA GLY A 140 2.04 3.82 16.61
C GLY A 140 3.16 4.50 17.39
N ARG A 141 2.80 5.28 18.42
CA ARG A 141 3.73 6.00 19.29
C ARG A 141 4.45 5.07 20.26
N ASP A 142 3.72 4.13 20.85
CA ASP A 142 4.19 3.38 22.02
C ASP A 142 4.95 2.10 21.68
N LEU A 143 4.80 1.60 20.44
CA LEU A 143 5.38 0.32 20.03
C LEU A 143 6.08 0.41 18.68
N PHE A 144 5.38 0.84 17.62
CA PHE A 144 5.92 0.78 16.26
C PHE A 144 7.04 1.79 16.01
N ALA A 145 6.89 3.05 16.43
CA ALA A 145 7.94 4.06 16.29
C ALA A 145 9.19 3.73 17.14
N PRO A 146 9.08 3.31 18.42
CA PRO A 146 10.22 2.84 19.21
C PRO A 146 10.97 1.66 18.57
N VAL A 147 10.24 0.65 18.10
CA VAL A 147 10.84 -0.50 17.39
C VAL A 147 11.59 -0.03 16.14
N ALA A 148 11.02 0.88 15.35
CA ALA A 148 11.70 1.43 14.18
C ALA A 148 12.97 2.20 14.54
N ALA A 149 12.98 2.93 15.66
CA ALA A 149 14.17 3.62 16.15
C ALA A 149 15.30 2.65 16.53
N HIS A 150 14.96 1.54 17.18
CA HIS A 150 15.90 0.46 17.51
C HIS A 150 16.47 -0.22 16.27
N VAL A 151 15.61 -0.51 15.28
CA VAL A 151 16.02 -1.03 13.97
C VAL A 151 17.00 -0.07 13.29
N ALA A 152 16.69 1.23 13.27
CA ALA A 152 17.57 2.25 12.68
C ALA A 152 18.92 2.39 13.43
N SER A 153 18.96 2.02 14.71
CA SER A 153 20.18 1.95 15.53
C SER A 153 21.00 0.67 15.34
N GLY A 154 20.51 -0.29 14.56
CA GLY A 154 21.23 -1.52 14.23
C GLY A 154 20.93 -2.72 15.12
N VAL A 155 19.82 -2.70 15.87
CA VAL A 155 19.36 -3.88 16.64
C VAL A 155 19.12 -5.06 15.68
N PRO A 156 19.63 -6.28 15.98
CA PRO A 156 19.38 -7.47 15.18
C PRO A 156 17.88 -7.76 15.04
N PHE A 157 17.45 -8.20 13.85
CA PHE A 157 16.02 -8.40 13.56
C PHE A 157 15.39 -9.46 14.47
N GLY A 158 16.09 -10.56 14.74
CA GLY A 158 15.62 -11.62 15.63
C GLY A 158 15.49 -11.22 17.10
N ASP A 159 16.14 -10.13 17.52
CA ASP A 159 16.05 -9.67 18.91
C ASP A 159 14.74 -8.91 19.17
N LEU A 160 14.05 -8.44 18.13
CA LEU A 160 12.85 -7.60 18.23
C LEU A 160 11.62 -8.33 18.83
N GLY A 161 11.65 -9.67 18.85
CA GLY A 161 10.64 -10.50 19.50
C GLY A 161 10.54 -11.91 18.92
N SER A 162 9.46 -12.61 19.23
CA SER A 162 9.31 -14.04 18.90
C SER A 162 9.14 -14.30 17.39
N PRO A 163 9.87 -15.26 16.78
CA PRO A 163 9.69 -15.63 15.38
C PRO A 163 8.25 -16.08 15.07
N LEU A 164 7.76 -15.70 13.89
CA LEU A 164 6.44 -16.10 13.37
C LEU A 164 6.59 -16.74 11.98
N ASP A 165 5.87 -17.84 11.75
CA ASP A 165 5.75 -18.43 10.42
C ASP A 165 4.92 -17.50 9.51
N ALA A 166 5.47 -17.14 8.35
CA ALA A 166 4.83 -16.24 7.40
C ALA A 166 3.48 -16.76 6.88
N SER A 167 3.24 -18.07 6.89
CA SER A 167 1.95 -18.68 6.52
C SER A 167 0.83 -18.39 7.53
N LEU A 168 1.18 -17.94 8.74
CA LEU A 168 0.22 -17.58 9.78
C LEU A 168 -0.20 -16.11 9.72
N LEU A 169 0.41 -15.29 8.84
CA LEU A 169 0.06 -13.88 8.68
C LEU A 169 -1.36 -13.71 8.15
N VAL A 170 -2.03 -12.63 8.57
CA VAL A 170 -3.34 -12.28 8.04
C VAL A 170 -3.19 -11.90 6.55
N PRO A 171 -3.87 -12.57 5.62
CA PRO A 171 -3.76 -12.27 4.20
C PRO A 171 -4.34 -10.88 3.89
N ALA A 172 -3.77 -10.21 2.88
CA ALA A 172 -4.38 -9.02 2.32
C ALA A 172 -5.73 -9.35 1.69
N ALA A 173 -6.67 -8.40 1.73
CA ALA A 173 -7.97 -8.58 1.09
C ALA A 173 -7.80 -8.73 -0.43
N ALA A 174 -8.47 -9.75 -0.99
CA ALA A 174 -8.52 -9.92 -2.43
C ALA A 174 -9.59 -9.00 -3.04
N LEU A 175 -9.26 -8.39 -4.17
CA LEU A 175 -10.23 -7.66 -4.99
C LEU A 175 -10.77 -8.59 -6.08
N PRO A 176 -12.09 -8.54 -6.37
CA PRO A 176 -12.69 -9.37 -7.41
C PRO A 176 -12.20 -8.91 -8.78
N ILE A 177 -11.59 -9.85 -9.51
CA ILE A 177 -11.15 -9.69 -10.90
C ILE A 177 -11.45 -10.99 -11.62
N GLU A 178 -12.04 -10.91 -12.80
CA GLU A 178 -12.31 -12.06 -13.65
C GLU A 178 -12.12 -11.66 -15.12
N ALA A 179 -11.06 -12.19 -15.74
CA ALA A 179 -10.80 -12.04 -17.16
C ALA A 179 -11.42 -13.23 -17.93
N LYS A 180 -12.43 -12.95 -18.75
CA LYS A 180 -13.08 -13.91 -19.65
C LYS A 180 -12.89 -13.47 -21.09
N ALA A 181 -12.90 -14.41 -22.02
CA ALA A 181 -12.83 -14.06 -23.44
C ALA A 181 -13.98 -13.10 -23.81
N GLY A 182 -13.63 -11.88 -24.20
CA GLY A 182 -14.54 -10.81 -24.58
C GLY A 182 -14.89 -9.80 -23.48
N GLU A 183 -14.59 -10.07 -22.21
CA GLU A 183 -14.93 -9.17 -21.09
C GLU A 183 -13.97 -9.27 -19.90
N LEU A 184 -13.60 -8.13 -19.33
CA LEU A 184 -12.89 -8.04 -18.06
C LEU A 184 -13.83 -7.50 -16.99
N HIS A 185 -14.11 -8.30 -15.97
CA HIS A 185 -14.77 -7.85 -14.74
C HIS A 185 -13.69 -7.46 -13.73
N THR A 186 -13.80 -6.26 -13.21
CA THR A 186 -12.87 -5.72 -12.21
C THR A 186 -13.61 -4.75 -11.30
N VAL A 187 -12.89 -4.12 -10.37
CA VAL A 187 -13.42 -3.09 -9.50
C VAL A 187 -12.46 -1.92 -9.42
N VAL A 188 -12.96 -0.76 -9.03
CA VAL A 188 -12.10 0.35 -8.62
C VAL A 188 -11.30 -0.08 -7.39
N ARG A 189 -9.98 -0.17 -7.53
CA ARG A 189 -9.01 -0.47 -6.46
C ARG A 189 -8.79 0.78 -5.61
N ILE A 190 -8.51 1.91 -6.26
CA ILE A 190 -8.24 3.23 -5.65
C ILE A 190 -8.83 4.34 -6.54
N VAL A 191 -9.21 5.45 -5.91
CA VAL A 191 -9.42 6.74 -6.57
C VAL A 191 -8.22 7.62 -6.26
N ASP A 192 -7.46 8.02 -7.29
CA ASP A 192 -6.28 8.87 -7.09
C ASP A 192 -6.65 10.35 -6.82
N GLY A 193 -5.65 11.19 -6.56
CA GLY A 193 -5.86 12.61 -6.28
C GLY A 193 -6.45 13.44 -7.44
N PHE A 194 -6.40 12.95 -8.68
CA PHE A 194 -7.03 13.57 -9.84
C PHE A 194 -8.47 13.05 -10.06
N GLY A 195 -8.87 12.01 -9.33
CA GLY A 195 -10.13 11.31 -9.53
C GLY A 195 -10.09 10.27 -10.64
N THR A 196 -8.92 9.78 -11.01
CA THR A 196 -8.75 8.60 -11.86
C THR A 196 -9.21 7.36 -11.10
N LEU A 197 -9.92 6.47 -11.78
CA LEU A 197 -10.29 5.17 -11.26
C LEU A 197 -9.17 4.18 -11.59
N VAL A 198 -8.31 3.90 -10.62
CA VAL A 198 -7.31 2.84 -10.73
C VAL A 198 -8.01 1.51 -10.44
N LEU A 199 -7.94 0.57 -11.38
CA LEU A 199 -8.70 -0.67 -11.35
C LEU A 199 -7.91 -1.81 -10.72
N ALA A 200 -8.63 -2.85 -10.32
CA ALA A 200 -8.02 -4.02 -9.70
C ALA A 200 -7.23 -4.85 -10.71
N GLY A 201 -7.71 -4.93 -11.96
CA GLY A 201 -7.04 -5.63 -13.05
C GLY A 201 -5.81 -4.90 -13.59
N ASP A 202 -4.98 -5.62 -14.31
CA ASP A 202 -3.76 -5.11 -14.92
C ASP A 202 -3.71 -5.31 -16.45
N ARG A 203 -2.54 -5.04 -17.05
CA ARG A 203 -2.30 -5.24 -18.48
C ARG A 203 -2.50 -6.70 -18.92
N SER A 204 -2.09 -7.66 -18.11
CA SER A 204 -2.23 -9.09 -18.40
C SER A 204 -3.70 -9.49 -18.38
N ASP A 205 -4.47 -8.99 -17.41
CA ASP A 205 -5.91 -9.28 -17.30
C ASP A 205 -6.68 -8.76 -18.51
N ILE A 206 -6.48 -7.49 -18.89
CA ILE A 206 -7.18 -6.91 -20.05
C ILE A 206 -6.72 -7.56 -21.37
N THR A 207 -5.45 -7.95 -21.48
CA THR A 207 -4.94 -8.69 -22.66
C THR A 207 -5.55 -10.09 -22.74
N THR A 208 -5.70 -10.78 -21.60
CA THR A 208 -6.38 -12.08 -21.53
C THR A 208 -7.82 -11.97 -21.97
N ALA A 209 -8.52 -10.93 -21.52
CA ALA A 209 -9.93 -10.73 -21.83
C ALA A 209 -10.16 -10.28 -23.29
N LEU A 210 -9.41 -9.28 -23.76
CA LEU A 210 -9.72 -8.54 -24.99
C LEU A 210 -8.65 -8.68 -26.08
N GLY A 211 -7.57 -9.42 -25.84
CA GLY A 211 -6.39 -9.45 -26.71
C GLY A 211 -5.56 -8.16 -26.62
N ALA A 212 -4.51 -8.07 -27.44
CA ALA A 212 -3.71 -6.85 -27.53
C ALA A 212 -4.56 -5.66 -28.02
N LEU A 213 -4.42 -4.52 -27.33
CA LEU A 213 -5.12 -3.28 -27.63
C LEU A 213 -4.14 -2.23 -28.16
N GLU A 214 -4.51 -1.60 -29.28
CA GLU A 214 -3.77 -0.50 -29.88
C GLU A 214 -4.44 0.86 -29.54
N PRO A 215 -3.68 1.95 -29.39
CA PRO A 215 -4.25 3.26 -29.10
C PRO A 215 -5.31 3.67 -30.12
N GLY A 216 -6.42 4.21 -29.63
CA GLY A 216 -7.60 4.59 -30.43
C GLY A 216 -8.61 3.47 -30.64
N GLN A 217 -8.31 2.22 -30.25
CA GLN A 217 -9.30 1.15 -30.33
C GLN A 217 -10.48 1.40 -29.38
N PRO A 218 -11.73 1.25 -29.85
CA PRO A 218 -12.90 1.60 -29.06
C PRO A 218 -13.21 0.53 -28.02
N LEU A 219 -13.62 0.99 -26.84
CA LEU A 219 -13.99 0.18 -25.69
C LEU A 219 -15.38 0.61 -25.21
N ARG A 220 -16.14 -0.37 -24.70
CA ARG A 220 -17.30 -0.10 -23.85
C ARG A 220 -16.95 -0.45 -22.42
N ILE A 221 -17.19 0.50 -21.51
CA ILE A 221 -16.94 0.32 -20.09
C ILE A 221 -18.24 0.55 -19.33
N THR A 222 -18.58 -0.37 -18.45
CA THR A 222 -19.64 -0.17 -17.46
C THR A 222 -18.99 0.17 -16.12
N VAL A 223 -19.33 1.30 -15.52
CA VAL A 223 -18.89 1.71 -14.17
C VAL A 223 -20.13 1.80 -13.29
N GLY A 224 -20.26 0.89 -12.33
CA GLY A 224 -21.52 0.73 -11.59
C GLY A 224 -22.66 0.35 -12.54
N ASP A 225 -23.65 1.23 -12.68
CA ASP A 225 -24.80 1.10 -13.58
C ASP A 225 -24.66 1.91 -14.88
N GLN A 226 -23.58 2.68 -15.02
CA GLN A 226 -23.39 3.61 -16.14
C GLN A 226 -22.57 2.97 -17.25
N LYS A 227 -23.03 3.09 -18.49
CA LYS A 227 -22.32 2.64 -19.70
C LYS A 227 -21.61 3.81 -20.36
N ILE A 228 -20.34 3.60 -20.71
CA ILE A 228 -19.43 4.59 -21.25
C ILE A 228 -18.82 4.01 -22.53
N GLU A 229 -18.80 4.82 -23.59
CA GLU A 229 -17.96 4.57 -24.75
C GLU A 229 -16.67 5.38 -24.60
N THR A 230 -15.54 4.74 -24.84
CA THR A 230 -14.21 5.35 -24.71
C THR A 230 -13.25 4.62 -25.65
N VAL A 231 -11.97 4.96 -25.58
CA VAL A 231 -10.90 4.31 -26.33
C VAL A 231 -9.81 3.81 -25.39
N TRP A 232 -9.08 2.80 -25.86
CA TRP A 232 -7.76 2.50 -25.34
C TRP A 232 -6.79 3.62 -25.70
N ALA A 233 -6.06 4.16 -24.73
CA ALA A 233 -5.15 5.29 -24.93
C ALA A 233 -3.80 5.06 -24.23
N ASN A 234 -2.80 5.86 -24.58
CA ASN A 234 -1.51 5.88 -23.87
C ASN A 234 -1.42 7.00 -22.85
N ARG A 235 -2.11 8.12 -23.09
CA ARG A 235 -2.04 9.35 -22.28
C ARG A 235 -3.27 10.22 -22.46
N PHE A 236 -3.48 11.14 -21.54
CA PHE A 236 -4.61 12.07 -21.52
C PHE A 236 -4.82 12.84 -22.83
N GLY A 237 -3.73 13.26 -23.49
CA GLY A 237 -3.79 14.03 -24.74
C GLY A 237 -4.21 13.24 -25.98
N ASP A 238 -4.44 11.92 -25.87
CA ASP A 238 -4.91 11.10 -26.98
C ASP A 238 -6.44 11.19 -27.16
N VAL A 239 -7.17 11.83 -26.24
CA VAL A 239 -8.62 12.10 -26.32
C VAL A 239 -8.91 13.59 -26.11
N ALA A 240 -10.09 14.05 -26.52
CA ALA A 240 -10.47 15.45 -26.33
C ALA A 240 -10.60 15.80 -24.84
N GLU A 241 -10.56 17.09 -24.53
CA GLU A 241 -10.81 17.55 -23.17
C GLU A 241 -12.21 17.10 -22.71
N HIS A 242 -12.28 16.60 -21.47
CA HIS A 242 -13.46 15.99 -20.87
C HIS A 242 -13.93 14.66 -21.47
N ASP A 243 -13.20 14.05 -22.42
CA ASP A 243 -13.49 12.68 -22.84
C ASP A 243 -12.84 11.65 -21.91
N PRO A 244 -13.49 10.50 -21.68
CA PRO A 244 -12.90 9.40 -20.93
C PRO A 244 -11.82 8.69 -21.74
N LEU A 245 -10.88 8.06 -21.04
CA LEU A 245 -9.87 7.16 -21.61
C LEU A 245 -9.58 6.00 -20.69
N CYS A 246 -9.34 4.81 -21.26
CA CYS A 246 -8.82 3.66 -20.54
C CYS A 246 -7.37 3.40 -20.97
N TYR A 247 -6.49 3.22 -19.99
CA TYR A 247 -5.05 3.16 -20.23
C TYR A 247 -4.33 2.39 -19.11
N ILE A 248 -3.01 2.23 -19.27
CA ILE A 248 -2.13 1.75 -18.20
C ILE A 248 -1.40 2.95 -17.59
N ASP A 249 -1.53 3.14 -16.29
CA ASP A 249 -0.89 4.23 -15.57
C ASP A 249 0.64 4.04 -15.43
N SER A 250 1.32 5.03 -14.85
CA SER A 250 2.78 4.99 -14.65
C SER A 250 3.24 3.88 -13.70
N ALA A 251 2.34 3.33 -12.89
CA ALA A 251 2.61 2.21 -12.00
C ALA A 251 2.26 0.85 -12.66
N GLY A 252 1.88 0.83 -13.94
CA GLY A 252 1.54 -0.38 -14.66
C GLY A 252 0.12 -0.90 -14.39
N ARG A 253 -0.74 -0.11 -13.75
CA ARG A 253 -2.10 -0.49 -13.36
C ARG A 253 -3.10 -0.08 -14.43
N LEU A 254 -4.16 -0.86 -14.61
CA LEU A 254 -5.26 -0.48 -15.49
C LEU A 254 -6.04 0.68 -14.87
N ALA A 255 -6.35 1.70 -15.66
CA ALA A 255 -6.98 2.91 -15.18
C ALA A 255 -8.05 3.44 -16.15
N LEU A 256 -9.07 4.07 -15.59
CA LEU A 256 -10.08 4.87 -16.29
C LEU A 256 -10.02 6.30 -15.78
N ALA A 257 -9.72 7.23 -16.68
CA ALA A 257 -9.64 8.66 -16.39
C ALA A 257 -10.60 9.46 -17.27
N VAL A 258 -10.74 10.75 -16.95
CA VAL A 258 -11.33 11.77 -17.82
C VAL A 258 -10.25 12.80 -18.09
N ASN A 259 -9.99 13.14 -19.34
CA ASN A 259 -8.98 14.15 -19.67
C ASN A 259 -9.36 15.50 -19.04
N ARG A 260 -8.50 16.04 -18.16
CA ARG A 260 -8.74 17.23 -17.35
C ARG A 260 -10.06 17.19 -16.55
N GLY A 261 -10.43 16.01 -16.07
CA GLY A 261 -11.62 15.83 -15.23
C GLY A 261 -11.46 14.68 -14.24
N SER A 262 -12.42 14.56 -13.33
CA SER A 262 -12.48 13.48 -12.35
C SER A 262 -13.44 12.39 -12.84
N ALA A 263 -12.93 11.20 -13.15
CA ALA A 263 -13.75 10.05 -13.49
C ALA A 263 -14.61 9.61 -12.29
N ALA A 264 -14.03 9.65 -11.07
CA ALA A 264 -14.75 9.36 -9.84
C ALA A 264 -15.96 10.28 -9.62
N GLN A 265 -15.80 11.59 -9.79
CA GLN A 265 -16.94 12.51 -9.66
C GLN A 265 -17.94 12.34 -10.80
N ARG A 266 -17.46 12.20 -12.05
CA ARG A 266 -18.34 12.07 -13.21
C ARG A 266 -19.25 10.84 -13.13
N TYR A 267 -18.71 9.72 -12.66
CA TYR A 267 -19.41 8.43 -12.63
C TYR A 267 -19.90 8.04 -11.22
N GLY A 268 -19.74 8.92 -10.22
CA GLY A 268 -20.09 8.64 -8.83
C GLY A 268 -19.37 7.40 -8.27
N ALA A 269 -18.19 7.09 -8.80
CA ALA A 269 -17.48 5.86 -8.52
C ALA A 269 -16.54 6.02 -7.32
N THR A 270 -16.55 5.02 -6.46
CA THR A 270 -15.69 4.92 -5.28
C THR A 270 -14.92 3.62 -5.32
N ARG A 271 -14.08 3.39 -4.31
CA ARG A 271 -13.45 2.10 -4.07
C ARG A 271 -14.49 0.98 -4.09
N ARG A 272 -14.13 -0.16 -4.68
CA ARG A 272 -14.98 -1.35 -4.92
C ARG A 272 -16.18 -1.14 -5.86
N THR A 273 -16.35 0.03 -6.48
CA THR A 273 -17.33 0.18 -7.56
C THR A 273 -17.03 -0.83 -8.68
N PRO A 274 -18.00 -1.66 -9.11
CA PRO A 274 -17.81 -2.62 -10.20
C PRO A 274 -17.48 -1.93 -11.51
N VAL A 275 -16.56 -2.52 -12.27
CA VAL A 275 -16.18 -2.07 -13.62
C VAL A 275 -16.13 -3.27 -14.56
N VAL A 276 -16.81 -3.17 -15.70
CA VAL A 276 -16.76 -4.20 -16.76
C VAL A 276 -16.27 -3.56 -18.05
N ILE A 277 -15.26 -4.15 -18.68
CA ILE A 277 -14.63 -3.63 -19.90
C ILE A 277 -14.79 -4.64 -21.03
N THR A 278 -15.32 -4.19 -22.16
CA THR A 278 -15.46 -4.97 -23.39
C THR A 278 -14.98 -4.15 -24.60
N ARG A 279 -14.74 -4.83 -25.73
CA ARG A 279 -14.56 -4.12 -27.01
C ARG A 279 -15.91 -3.52 -27.46
N ALA A 280 -15.86 -2.35 -28.10
CA ALA A 280 -17.02 -1.82 -28.81
C ALA A 280 -17.32 -2.66 -30.06
#